data_AF-A0A3F3QGQ8-F1
#
_entry.id   AF-A0A3F3QGQ8-F1
#
_cell.length_a   1.000
_cell.length_b   1.000
_cell.length_c   1.000
_cell.angle_alpha   90.00
_cell.angle_beta   90.00
_cell.angle_gamma   90.00
#
_symmetry.space_group_name_H-M   'P 1'
#
loop_
_entity.id
_entity.type
_entity.pdbx_description
1 polymer ?
#
loop_
_entity_poly.entity_id
_entity_poly.type
_entity_poly.pdbx_seq_one_letter_code
_entity_poly.pdbx_strand_id
1 'polypeptide(L)'
;MYGPIHLEAWAGPNCQGETAYTHFTDSYYGRNLSNALVSRSFKLSRALHGKEQLDISVTRNFDTWYADKDQLSRNDSSCQIFVQTYYAVNGSTACHNTPKFTCHRLWTNTGLPWSYSTE
;
A
#
# COMPACT_ATOMS: atom_id res chain seq x y z
N MET A 1 -3.54 3.79 16.96
CA MET A 1 -3.52 3.10 15.66
C MET A 1 -4.93 2.59 15.42
N TYR A 2 -5.51 2.84 14.24
CA TYR A 2 -6.87 2.37 13.98
C TYR A 2 -6.83 0.85 13.74
N GLY A 3 -7.95 0.17 13.98
CA GLY A 3 -8.00 -1.30 13.94
C GLY A 3 -7.55 -1.90 12.59
N PRO A 4 -7.39 -3.23 12.52
CA PRO A 4 -6.91 -3.92 11.32
C PRO A 4 -7.63 -3.47 10.05
N ILE A 5 -6.89 -3.37 8.96
CA ILE A 5 -7.42 -3.00 7.65
C ILE A 5 -6.96 -4.01 6.61
N HIS A 6 -7.91 -4.42 5.79
CA HIS A 6 -7.70 -5.37 4.73
C HIS A 6 -7.76 -4.62 3.40
N LEU A 7 -6.75 -4.85 2.57
CA LEU A 7 -6.68 -4.35 1.21
C LEU A 7 -6.85 -5.55 0.28
N GLU A 8 -7.86 -5.47 -0.57
CA GLU A 8 -8.07 -6.41 -1.67
C GLU A 8 -7.68 -5.71 -2.97
N ALA A 9 -6.90 -6.37 -3.82
CA ALA A 9 -6.37 -5.84 -5.06
C ALA A 9 -6.68 -6.80 -6.21
N TRP A 10 -6.98 -6.24 -7.38
CA TRP A 10 -7.42 -6.98 -8.56
C TRP A 10 -6.47 -6.77 -9.73
N ALA A 11 -6.28 -7.81 -10.55
CA ALA A 11 -5.48 -7.76 -11.77
C ALA A 11 -6.07 -6.82 -12.84
N GLY A 12 -7.40 -6.68 -12.87
CA GLY A 12 -8.12 -5.79 -13.77
C GLY A 12 -8.51 -4.45 -13.15
N PRO A 13 -8.92 -3.47 -13.96
CA PRO A 13 -9.56 -2.25 -13.47
C PRO A 13 -10.95 -2.54 -12.91
N ASN A 14 -11.50 -1.59 -12.15
CA ASN A 14 -12.84 -1.62 -11.57
C ASN A 14 -13.10 -2.82 -10.66
N CYS A 15 -12.04 -3.34 -10.03
CA CYS A 15 -12.08 -4.45 -9.10
C CYS A 15 -12.62 -5.73 -9.75
N GLN A 16 -12.04 -6.07 -10.91
CA GLN A 16 -12.40 -7.23 -11.71
C GLN A 16 -11.18 -8.14 -11.96
N GLY A 17 -11.44 -9.43 -12.14
CA GLY A 17 -10.42 -10.44 -12.42
C GLY A 17 -9.83 -11.07 -11.15
N GLU A 18 -8.65 -11.67 -11.30
CA GLU A 18 -7.95 -12.33 -10.19
C GLU A 18 -7.64 -11.36 -9.04
N THR A 19 -7.71 -11.88 -7.82
CA THR A 19 -7.62 -11.11 -6.58
C THR A 19 -6.45 -11.55 -5.72
N ALA A 20 -5.80 -10.59 -5.09
CA ALA A 20 -4.87 -10.81 -4.00
C ALA A 20 -5.25 -9.88 -2.84
N TYR A 21 -4.86 -10.27 -1.64
CA TYR A 21 -5.17 -9.49 -0.47
C TYR A 21 -3.96 -9.28 0.43
N THR A 22 -4.06 -8.26 1.26
CA THR A 22 -3.03 -7.89 2.23
C THR A 22 -3.73 -7.44 3.51
N HIS A 23 -3.30 -8.02 4.63
CA HIS A 23 -3.79 -7.63 5.96
C HIS A 23 -2.77 -6.72 6.63
N PHE A 24 -3.19 -5.48 6.91
CA PHE A 24 -2.42 -4.57 7.73
C PHE A 24 -2.87 -4.68 9.18
N THR A 25 -1.92 -5.10 10.01
CA THR A 25 -2.01 -5.11 11.47
C THR A 25 -0.87 -4.29 12.05
N ASP A 26 -0.86 -4.08 13.36
CA ASP A 26 0.17 -3.31 14.07
C ASP A 26 1.61 -3.75 13.74
N SER A 27 1.83 -5.05 13.51
CA SER A 27 3.15 -5.60 13.17
C SER A 27 3.60 -5.33 11.73
N TYR A 28 2.66 -5.12 10.81
CA TYR A 28 2.91 -4.98 9.36
C TYR A 28 2.85 -3.54 8.88
N TYR A 29 2.28 -2.67 9.69
CA TYR A 29 2.19 -1.26 9.40
C TYR A 29 3.59 -0.65 9.30
N GLY A 30 3.82 0.11 8.24
CA GLY A 30 5.13 0.67 7.91
C GLY A 30 6.07 -0.27 7.14
N ARG A 31 5.68 -1.52 6.87
CA ARG A 31 6.42 -2.44 5.98
C ARG A 31 5.88 -2.38 4.56
N ASN A 32 6.75 -2.65 3.58
CA ASN A 32 6.33 -2.92 2.22
C ASN A 32 5.75 -4.33 2.18
N LEU A 33 4.52 -4.46 1.70
CA LEU A 33 3.82 -5.73 1.58
C LEU A 33 3.54 -5.97 0.09
N SER A 34 4.19 -6.98 -0.49
CA SER A 34 3.93 -7.40 -1.86
C SER A 34 2.71 -8.32 -1.92
N ASN A 35 1.88 -8.18 -2.95
CA ASN A 35 0.79 -9.13 -3.22
C ASN A 35 1.19 -10.05 -4.38
N ALA A 36 0.61 -11.23 -4.57
CA ALA A 36 1.11 -12.20 -5.56
C ALA A 36 0.87 -11.84 -7.03
N LEU A 37 0.13 -10.76 -7.31
CA LEU A 37 -0.29 -10.42 -8.66
C LEU A 37 0.03 -8.96 -9.00
N VAL A 38 0.08 -8.69 -10.28
CA VAL A 38 0.20 -7.31 -10.71
C VAL A 38 -1.18 -6.67 -10.81
N SER A 39 -1.46 -5.83 -9.82
CA SER A 39 -2.76 -5.22 -9.59
C SER A 39 -2.95 -3.94 -10.42
N ARG A 40 -4.21 -3.65 -10.75
CA ARG A 40 -4.68 -2.44 -11.46
C ARG A 40 -5.84 -1.74 -10.76
N SER A 41 -6.39 -2.35 -9.72
CA SER A 41 -7.35 -1.69 -8.84
C SER A 41 -7.33 -2.29 -7.44
N PHE A 42 -7.86 -1.58 -6.46
CA PHE A 42 -7.99 -2.07 -5.09
C PHE A 42 -9.20 -1.50 -4.36
N LYS A 43 -9.52 -2.11 -3.21
CA LYS A 43 -10.48 -1.67 -2.21
C LYS A 43 -9.91 -1.86 -0.82
N LEU A 44 -10.37 -1.00 0.08
CA LEU A 44 -10.09 -1.10 1.50
C LEU A 44 -11.34 -1.57 2.23
N SER A 45 -11.16 -2.43 3.24
CA SER A 45 -12.26 -2.90 4.09
C SER A 45 -12.90 -1.78 4.94
N ARG A 46 -12.16 -0.69 5.15
CA ARG A 46 -12.62 0.56 5.75
C ARG A 46 -11.88 1.74 5.14
N ALA A 47 -12.43 2.93 5.28
CA ALA A 47 -11.70 4.14 4.90
C ALA A 47 -10.42 4.31 5.75
N LEU A 48 -9.42 4.98 5.17
CA LEU A 48 -8.25 5.45 5.88
C LEU A 48 -8.67 6.56 6.87
N HIS A 49 -8.12 6.56 8.07
CA HIS A 49 -8.52 7.48 9.13
C HIS A 49 -7.36 8.34 9.62
N GLY A 50 -7.66 9.59 9.98
CA GLY A 50 -6.70 10.51 10.61
C GLY A 50 -5.40 10.65 9.81
N LYS A 51 -4.32 10.10 10.35
CA LYS A 51 -2.96 10.17 9.80
C LYS A 51 -2.53 8.92 9.02
N GLU A 52 -3.46 8.00 8.74
CA GLU A 52 -3.17 6.84 7.92
C GLU A 52 -2.89 7.24 6.47
N GLN A 53 -1.85 6.64 5.92
CA GLN A 53 -1.41 6.81 4.55
C GLN A 53 -1.10 5.44 3.95
N LEU A 54 -1.68 5.16 2.78
CA LEU A 54 -1.41 3.98 1.98
C LEU A 54 -0.60 4.39 0.74
N ASP A 55 0.61 3.88 0.65
CA ASP A 55 1.45 4.04 -0.53
C ASP A 55 1.37 2.79 -1.40
N ILE A 56 1.30 2.99 -2.71
CA ILE A 56 1.44 1.94 -3.71
C ILE A 56 2.73 2.12 -4.48
N SER A 57 3.41 0.99 -4.70
CA SER A 57 4.67 0.94 -5.42
C SER A 57 4.74 -0.31 -6.28
N VAL A 58 5.73 -0.34 -7.16
CA VAL A 58 5.99 -1.43 -8.08
C VAL A 58 7.43 -1.91 -7.97
N THR A 59 7.63 -3.19 -8.29
CA THR A 59 8.97 -3.77 -8.38
C THR A 59 9.74 -3.23 -9.58
N ARG A 60 11.07 -3.05 -9.43
CA ARG A 60 11.95 -2.79 -10.58
C ARG A 60 12.13 -4.01 -11.48
N ASN A 61 11.98 -5.21 -10.93
CA ASN A 61 12.18 -6.46 -11.66
C ASN A 61 11.04 -7.42 -11.33
N PHE A 62 10.17 -7.67 -12.32
CA PHE A 62 9.05 -8.60 -12.16
C PHE A 62 9.51 -10.06 -12.20
N ASP A 63 10.65 -10.37 -12.82
CA ASP A 63 11.12 -11.75 -13.02
C ASP A 63 11.76 -12.32 -11.74
N THR A 64 12.31 -11.45 -10.89
CA THR A 64 12.96 -11.84 -9.63
C THR A 64 12.15 -11.49 -8.40
N TRP A 65 10.97 -10.91 -8.57
CA TRP A 65 10.11 -10.50 -7.47
C TRP A 65 9.20 -11.65 -7.05
N TYR A 66 9.09 -11.85 -5.74
CA TYR A 66 8.26 -12.89 -5.15
C TYR A 66 7.54 -12.34 -3.93
N ALA A 67 6.21 -12.49 -3.91
CA ALA A 67 5.40 -11.88 -2.86
C ALA A 67 5.74 -12.39 -1.45
N ASP A 68 6.09 -13.66 -1.30
CA ASP A 68 6.44 -14.30 -0.03
C ASP A 68 7.75 -13.76 0.59
N LYS A 69 8.72 -13.35 -0.23
CA LYS A 69 9.99 -12.78 0.23
C LYS A 69 9.82 -11.35 0.72
N ASP A 70 9.08 -10.56 -0.05
CA ASP A 70 8.93 -9.13 0.19
C ASP A 70 7.81 -8.78 1.19
N GLN A 71 6.89 -9.70 1.50
CA GLN A 71 5.76 -9.46 2.41
C GLN A 71 6.15 -9.14 3.86
N LEU A 72 7.37 -9.47 4.30
CA LEU A 72 7.70 -9.42 5.73
C LEU A 72 8.96 -8.61 6.04
N SER A 73 9.64 -8.08 5.04
CA SER A 73 10.92 -7.39 5.25
C SER A 73 10.76 -5.87 5.19
N ARG A 74 11.23 -5.20 6.26
CA ARG A 74 11.22 -3.72 6.37
C ARG A 74 12.15 -3.07 5.36
N ASN A 75 13.18 -3.81 4.94
CA ASN A 75 14.25 -3.34 4.06
C ASN A 75 14.18 -4.00 2.68
N ASP A 76 13.14 -4.79 2.39
CA ASP A 76 13.12 -5.50 1.12
C ASP A 76 12.94 -4.57 -0.06
N SER A 77 13.69 -4.94 -1.09
CA SER A 77 14.24 -4.02 -2.07
C SER A 77 13.54 -4.14 -3.42
N SER A 78 12.51 -4.98 -3.58
CA SER A 78 11.85 -5.08 -4.87
C SER A 78 11.02 -3.82 -5.16
N CYS A 79 10.19 -3.39 -4.20
CA CYS A 79 9.19 -2.33 -4.30
C CYS A 79 9.78 -0.90 -4.21
N GLN A 80 10.63 -0.52 -5.15
CA GLN A 80 11.39 0.74 -5.10
C GLN A 80 10.74 1.90 -5.85
N ILE A 81 9.84 1.62 -6.79
CA ILE A 81 9.25 2.67 -7.63
C ILE A 81 7.91 3.05 -7.03
N PHE A 82 7.87 4.22 -6.41
CA PHE A 82 6.65 4.84 -5.91
C PHE A 82 5.72 5.19 -7.08
N VAL A 83 4.43 4.88 -6.92
CA VAL A 83 3.40 5.12 -7.94
C VAL A 83 2.42 6.19 -7.46
N GLN A 84 1.81 5.99 -6.30
CA GLN A 84 0.72 6.84 -5.81
C GLN A 84 0.49 6.65 -4.31
N THR A 85 -0.11 7.65 -3.68
CA THR A 85 -0.49 7.66 -2.26
C THR A 85 -1.98 7.92 -2.10
N TYR A 86 -2.56 7.28 -1.09
CA TYR A 86 -3.91 7.51 -0.57
C TYR A 86 -3.83 7.91 0.91
N TYR A 87 -4.69 8.85 1.30
CA TYR A 87 -4.84 9.45 2.61
C TYR A 87 -6.28 9.27 3.10
N ALA A 88 -6.58 9.67 4.34
CA ALA A 88 -7.95 9.65 4.87
C ALA A 88 -9.00 10.36 3.99
N VAL A 89 -8.61 11.41 3.27
CA VAL A 89 -9.54 12.20 2.43
C VAL A 89 -9.92 11.50 1.11
N ASN A 90 -9.13 10.54 0.62
CA ASN A 90 -9.35 9.88 -0.67
C ASN A 90 -9.26 8.35 -0.63
N GLY A 91 -8.75 7.77 0.46
CA GLY A 91 -8.73 6.35 0.76
C GLY A 91 -10.08 5.91 1.32
N SER A 92 -11.04 5.69 0.42
CA SER A 92 -12.38 5.20 0.76
C SER A 92 -12.50 3.69 0.60
N THR A 93 -13.67 3.15 0.95
CA THR A 93 -14.05 1.75 0.67
C THR A 93 -14.48 1.51 -0.79
N ALA A 94 -14.45 2.55 -1.62
CA ALA A 94 -14.75 2.42 -3.05
C ALA A 94 -13.64 1.68 -3.80
N CYS A 95 -13.95 1.23 -5.01
CA CYS A 95 -12.93 0.69 -5.91
C CYS A 95 -12.09 1.83 -6.48
N HIS A 96 -10.76 1.70 -6.40
CA HIS A 96 -9.83 2.65 -6.96
C HIS A 96 -9.05 2.01 -8.09
N ASN A 97 -9.14 2.60 -9.29
CA ASN A 97 -8.23 2.24 -10.38
C ASN A 97 -6.87 2.87 -10.14
N THR A 98 -5.83 2.11 -10.44
CA THR A 98 -4.44 2.53 -10.27
C THR A 98 -3.64 2.19 -11.52
N PRO A 99 -2.48 2.83 -11.71
CA PRO A 99 -1.43 2.24 -12.54
C PRO A 99 -1.04 0.85 -12.02
N LYS A 100 -0.29 0.11 -12.86
CA LYS A 100 0.24 -1.21 -12.55
C LYS A 100 1.06 -1.19 -11.24
N PHE A 101 0.67 -1.95 -10.22
CA PHE A 101 1.36 -2.01 -8.92
C PHE A 101 1.36 -3.42 -8.36
N THR A 102 2.26 -3.69 -7.42
CA THR A 102 2.42 -5.02 -6.79
C THR A 102 2.62 -4.92 -5.29
N CYS A 103 2.82 -3.71 -4.76
CA CYS A 103 3.26 -3.48 -3.41
C CYS A 103 2.42 -2.42 -2.72
N HIS A 104 2.22 -2.62 -1.43
CA HIS A 104 1.42 -1.77 -0.57
C HIS A 104 2.18 -1.42 0.69
N ARG A 105 2.07 -0.20 1.18
CA ARG A 105 2.60 0.19 2.48
C ARG A 105 1.61 1.10 3.18
N LEU A 106 1.01 0.60 4.25
CA LEU A 106 0.16 1.40 5.12
C LEU A 106 0.97 1.89 6.32
N TRP A 107 0.98 3.19 6.58
CA TRP A 107 1.74 3.79 7.67
C TRP A 107 1.12 5.09 8.19
N THR A 108 1.56 5.54 9.37
CA THR A 108 1.05 6.75 10.02
C THR A 108 1.97 7.88 9.62
N ASN A 109 1.48 8.79 8.79
CA ASN A 109 2.20 9.98 8.43
C ASN A 109 1.99 11.05 9.50
N THR A 110 3.00 11.26 10.34
CA THR A 110 2.96 12.28 11.41
C THR A 110 3.03 13.71 10.90
N GLY A 111 3.30 13.91 9.61
CA GLY A 111 3.71 15.19 9.02
C GLY A 111 5.22 15.43 9.20
N LEU A 112 5.73 16.45 8.53
CA LEU A 112 7.08 16.96 8.82
C LEU A 112 7.09 17.51 10.26
N PRO A 113 8.13 17.22 11.06
CA PRO A 113 8.32 17.92 12.31
C PRO A 113 8.46 19.41 11.99
N TRP A 114 7.67 20.24 12.65
CA TRP A 114 7.81 21.69 12.58
C TRP A 114 9.14 22.08 13.24
N SER A 115 10.24 22.09 12.49
CA SER A 115 11.45 22.75 12.93
C SER A 115 11.37 24.22 12.51
N TYR A 116 11.02 25.09 13.47
CA TYR A 116 11.41 26.49 13.37
C TYR A 116 12.93 26.56 13.56
N SER A 117 13.69 26.64 12.47
CA SER A 117 15.01 27.26 12.50
C SER A 117 14.80 28.74 12.19
N THR A 118 14.65 29.55 13.23
CA THR A 118 14.96 30.97 13.13
C THR A 118 16.47 31.08 13.09
N GLU A 119 17.02 31.39 11.91
CA GLU A 119 18.33 32.05 11.79
C GLU A 119 18.27 33.47 12.36
#